data_AF-A0A519S0P8-F1
#
_entry.id   AF-A0A519S0P8-F1
#
_cell.length_a   1.000
_cell.length_b   1.000
_cell.length_c   1.000
_cell.angle_alpha   90.00
_cell.angle_beta   90.00
_cell.angle_gamma   90.00
#
_symmetry.space_group_name_H-M   'P 1'
#
loop_
_entity.id
_entity.type
_entity.pdbx_description
1 polymer ?
#
loop_
_entity_poly.entity_id
_entity_poly.type
_entity_poly.pdbx_seq_one_letter_code
_entity_poly.pdbx_strand_id
1 'polypeptide(L)'
;MQYLYMIVKNDYLQRTRSYSFLITLAVTVFMAYSFVPAQDANYTTLSASGYKGVYNSAWVGYVSGIMTTVMLSYYGFVLVNSGIKKDIETEVGLIIATTPISNFKYLLCKQLSNYLVLLTIVAITLVVSIGVFFYRGTGYPFILSNFLLPYLFFAVPALFVVASLAIVGEVFLGKRNILQFIVYF
;
A
#
# COMPACT_ATOMS: atom_id res chain seq x y z
N MET A 1 15.33 22.34 0.06
CA MET A 1 14.25 21.53 0.65
C MET A 1 12.90 21.74 -0.04
N GLN A 2 12.50 22.98 -0.34
CA GLN A 2 11.19 23.29 -0.96
C GLN A 2 10.92 22.55 -2.28
N TYR A 3 11.92 22.42 -3.17
CA TYR A 3 11.77 21.70 -4.44
C TYR A 3 11.50 20.19 -4.27
N LEU A 4 12.09 19.53 -3.26
CA LEU A 4 11.89 18.09 -3.02
C LEU A 4 10.45 17.82 -2.59
N TYR A 5 9.92 18.67 -1.69
CA TYR A 5 8.52 18.59 -1.27
C TYR A 5 7.56 18.76 -2.44
N MET A 6 7.83 19.70 -3.35
CA MET A 6 7.00 19.92 -4.54
C MET A 6 6.99 18.70 -5.46
N ILE A 7 8.14 18.06 -5.70
CA ILE A 7 8.22 16.84 -6.50
C ILE A 7 7.38 15.73 -5.87
N VAL A 8 7.56 15.49 -4.56
CA VAL A 8 6.82 14.45 -3.84
C VAL A 8 5.32 14.72 -3.87
N LYS A 9 4.90 15.95 -3.55
CA LYS A 9 3.49 16.34 -3.54
C LYS A 9 2.84 16.18 -4.91
N ASN A 10 3.50 16.63 -5.98
CA ASN A 10 2.95 16.59 -7.32
C ASN A 10 2.86 15.15 -7.85
N ASP A 11 3.89 14.34 -7.63
CA ASP A 11 3.88 12.92 -8.00
C ASP A 11 2.80 12.15 -7.22
N TYR A 12 2.68 12.40 -5.91
CA TYR A 12 1.62 11.84 -5.07
C TYR A 12 0.23 12.19 -5.61
N LEU A 13 -0.06 13.48 -5.85
CA LEU A 13 -1.35 13.93 -6.37
C LEU A 13 -1.65 13.36 -7.75
N GLN A 14 -0.65 13.25 -8.62
CA GLN A 14 -0.82 12.66 -9.95
C GLN A 14 -1.20 11.18 -9.86
N ARG A 15 -0.61 10.44 -8.91
CA ARG A 15 -0.92 9.02 -8.70
C ARG A 15 -2.27 8.79 -8.05
N THR A 16 -2.60 9.53 -6.98
CA THR A 16 -3.88 9.35 -6.28
C THR A 16 -5.09 9.75 -7.12
N ARG A 17 -4.89 10.53 -8.20
CA ARG A 17 -5.92 10.90 -9.17
C ARG A 17 -6.00 9.98 -10.38
N SER A 18 -5.13 8.97 -10.47
CA SER A 18 -5.13 8.03 -11.60
C SER A 18 -6.23 6.97 -11.46
N TYR A 19 -6.78 6.51 -12.59
CA TYR A 19 -7.75 5.41 -12.60
C TYR A 19 -7.17 4.13 -11.99
N SER A 20 -5.90 3.81 -12.26
CA SER A 20 -5.23 2.65 -11.66
C SER A 20 -5.24 2.69 -10.14
N PHE A 21 -4.99 3.87 -9.53
CA PHE A 21 -5.11 4.04 -8.09
C PHE A 21 -6.54 3.87 -7.60
N LEU A 22 -7.52 4.53 -8.23
CA LEU A 22 -8.93 4.46 -7.82
C LEU A 22 -9.49 3.03 -7.90
N ILE A 23 -9.17 2.30 -8.97
CA ILE A 23 -9.56 0.90 -9.16
C ILE A 23 -8.90 0.03 -8.08
N THR A 24 -7.58 0.17 -7.88
CA THR A 24 -6.86 -0.59 -6.85
C THR A 24 -7.42 -0.30 -5.46
N LEU A 25 -7.72 0.96 -5.16
CA LEU A 25 -8.32 1.37 -3.90
C LEU A 25 -9.70 0.75 -3.70
N ALA A 26 -10.57 0.79 -4.71
CA ALA A 26 -11.90 0.19 -4.64
C ALA A 26 -11.83 -1.32 -4.38
N VAL A 27 -10.97 -2.04 -5.11
CA VAL A 27 -10.72 -3.48 -4.91
C VAL A 27 -10.17 -3.74 -3.51
N THR A 28 -9.23 -2.93 -3.03
CA THR A 28 -8.61 -3.10 -1.71
C THR A 28 -9.61 -2.83 -0.59
N VAL A 29 -10.50 -1.85 -0.73
CA VAL A 29 -11.57 -1.58 0.24
C VAL A 29 -12.54 -2.76 0.31
N PHE A 30 -12.96 -3.29 -0.84
CA PHE A 30 -13.82 -4.48 -0.89
C PHE A 30 -13.16 -5.71 -0.25
N MET A 31 -11.88 -5.92 -0.53
CA MET A 31 -11.09 -6.99 0.09
C MET A 31 -10.93 -6.79 1.60
N ALA A 32 -10.63 -5.56 2.05
CA ALA A 32 -10.51 -5.22 3.47
C ALA A 32 -11.81 -5.48 4.24
N TYR A 33 -12.96 -5.19 3.65
CA TYR A 33 -14.28 -5.54 4.20
C TYR A 33 -14.49 -7.06 4.31
N SER A 34 -13.87 -7.83 3.42
CA SER A 34 -13.99 -9.30 3.34
C SER A 34 -12.95 -10.02 4.20
N PHE A 35 -11.81 -9.39 4.55
CA PHE A 35 -10.75 -10.01 5.36
C PHE A 35 -11.22 -10.41 6.75
N VAL A 36 -12.14 -9.63 7.31
CA VAL A 36 -12.85 -10.01 8.53
C VAL A 36 -14.14 -10.64 8.01
N PRO A 37 -14.43 -11.94 8.22
CA PRO A 37 -15.69 -12.54 7.80
C PRO A 37 -16.86 -12.06 8.69
N ALA A 38 -18.09 -12.45 8.37
CA ALA A 38 -19.22 -12.32 9.30
C ALA A 38 -19.32 -13.60 10.15
N GLN A 39 -20.04 -13.55 11.27
CA GLN A 39 -20.19 -14.70 12.19
C GLN A 39 -20.85 -15.91 11.50
N ASP A 40 -21.75 -15.64 10.56
CA ASP A 40 -22.53 -16.57 9.75
C ASP A 40 -21.86 -16.92 8.41
N ALA A 41 -20.67 -16.37 8.11
CA ALA A 41 -20.01 -16.59 6.84
C ALA A 41 -19.41 -18.01 6.72
N ASN A 42 -19.56 -18.60 5.53
CA ASN A 42 -19.03 -19.94 5.19
C ASN A 42 -17.51 -20.00 4.97
N TYR A 43 -16.80 -18.89 5.20
CA TYR A 43 -15.35 -18.81 5.03
C TYR A 43 -14.67 -18.24 6.27
N THR A 44 -13.39 -18.55 6.43
CA THR A 44 -12.56 -18.03 7.52
C THR A 44 -11.22 -17.62 6.95
N THR A 45 -10.83 -16.36 7.17
CA THR A 45 -9.62 -15.78 6.57
C THR A 45 -8.35 -16.22 7.27
N LEU A 46 -8.41 -16.41 8.59
CA LEU A 46 -7.29 -16.84 9.42
C LEU A 46 -7.84 -17.85 10.42
N SER A 47 -7.32 -19.07 10.40
CA SER A 47 -7.66 -20.10 11.38
C SER A 47 -6.37 -20.76 11.85
N ALA A 48 -6.23 -20.92 13.16
CA ALA A 48 -5.14 -21.68 13.75
C ALA A 48 -5.70 -23.06 14.12
N SER A 49 -5.38 -24.08 13.33
CA SER A 49 -5.73 -25.48 13.61
C SER A 49 -7.22 -25.74 13.88
N GLY A 50 -8.11 -25.09 13.11
CA GLY A 50 -9.57 -25.27 13.25
C GLY A 50 -10.24 -24.36 14.29
N TYR A 51 -9.47 -23.60 15.08
CA TYR A 51 -10.02 -22.59 15.98
C TYR A 51 -10.27 -21.27 15.24
N LYS A 52 -11.49 -20.76 15.37
CA LYS A 52 -11.87 -19.41 14.93
C LYS A 52 -11.51 -18.43 16.03
N GLY A 53 -10.81 -17.36 15.69
CA GLY A 53 -10.52 -16.29 16.64
C GLY A 53 -11.80 -15.59 17.07
N VAL A 54 -11.83 -15.20 18.35
CA VAL A 54 -12.92 -14.41 18.92
C VAL A 54 -12.93 -13.03 18.29
N TYR A 55 -14.11 -12.46 17.98
CA TYR A 55 -14.27 -11.12 17.39
C TYR A 55 -13.97 -9.97 18.37
N ASN A 56 -12.82 -10.02 19.03
CA ASN A 56 -12.28 -8.94 19.83
C ASN A 56 -11.43 -7.98 18.94
N SER A 57 -11.08 -6.81 19.48
CA SER A 57 -10.29 -5.82 18.72
C SER A 57 -8.93 -6.34 18.28
N ALA A 58 -8.29 -7.20 19.08
CA ALA A 58 -6.99 -7.79 18.73
C ALA A 58 -7.10 -8.65 17.48
N TRP A 59 -8.03 -9.60 17.46
CA TRP A 59 -8.21 -10.49 16.33
C TRP A 59 -8.51 -9.73 15.03
N VAL A 60 -9.48 -8.82 15.07
CA VAL A 60 -9.89 -8.05 13.89
C VAL A 60 -8.76 -7.16 13.38
N GLY A 61 -8.06 -6.45 14.28
CA GLY A 61 -6.94 -5.59 13.91
C GLY A 61 -5.75 -6.35 13.32
N TYR A 62 -5.37 -7.49 13.92
CA TYR A 62 -4.27 -8.31 13.42
C TYR A 62 -4.59 -8.98 12.09
N VAL A 63 -5.78 -9.60 11.96
CA VAL A 63 -6.21 -10.23 10.70
C VAL A 63 -6.24 -9.20 9.58
N SER A 64 -6.85 -8.03 9.82
CA SER A 64 -6.94 -6.99 8.80
C SER A 64 -5.56 -6.41 8.43
N GLY A 65 -4.71 -6.13 9.42
CA GLY A 65 -3.37 -5.59 9.18
C GLY A 65 -2.46 -6.55 8.42
N ILE A 66 -2.46 -7.84 8.78
CA ILE A 66 -1.66 -8.87 8.09
C ILE A 66 -2.16 -9.05 6.66
N MET A 67 -3.48 -9.19 6.46
CA MET A 67 -4.05 -9.41 5.13
C MET A 67 -3.87 -8.20 4.22
N THR A 68 -4.02 -6.97 4.72
CA THR A 68 -3.68 -5.75 3.99
C THR A 68 -2.20 -5.74 3.60
N THR A 69 -1.31 -6.14 4.52
CA THR A 69 0.14 -6.19 4.23
C THR A 69 0.45 -7.16 3.11
N VAL A 70 -0.09 -8.38 3.17
CA VAL A 70 0.09 -9.39 2.12
C VAL A 70 -0.45 -8.89 0.80
N MET A 71 -1.70 -8.41 0.77
CA MET A 71 -2.34 -7.92 -0.44
C MET A 71 -1.55 -6.78 -1.11
N LEU A 72 -1.18 -5.76 -0.33
CA LEU A 72 -0.42 -4.62 -0.87
C LEU A 72 1.04 -4.97 -1.18
N SER A 73 1.60 -6.02 -0.58
CA SER A 73 2.90 -6.54 -1.00
C SER A 73 2.83 -7.11 -2.41
N TYR A 74 1.74 -7.78 -2.80
CA TYR A 74 1.58 -8.24 -4.18
C TYR A 74 1.20 -7.09 -5.14
N TYR A 75 0.05 -6.46 -4.91
CA TYR A 75 -0.51 -5.50 -5.88
C TYR A 75 0.11 -4.10 -5.79
N GLY A 76 0.66 -3.74 -4.64
CA GLY A 76 1.26 -2.42 -4.43
C GLY A 76 2.45 -2.17 -5.33
N PHE A 77 3.26 -3.20 -5.62
CA PHE A 77 4.36 -3.11 -6.58
C PHE A 77 3.85 -2.72 -7.97
N VAL A 78 2.85 -3.45 -8.49
CA VAL A 78 2.26 -3.17 -9.81
C VAL A 78 1.71 -1.74 -9.88
N LEU A 79 1.09 -1.26 -8.79
CA LEU A 79 0.55 0.09 -8.72
C LEU A 79 1.64 1.18 -8.78
N VAL A 80 2.80 0.95 -8.15
CA VAL A 80 3.83 1.98 -7.99
C VAL A 80 5.00 1.89 -8.99
N ASN A 81 5.15 0.75 -9.68
CA ASN A 81 6.21 0.41 -10.63
C ASN A 81 6.01 1.02 -12.04
N SER A 82 5.86 2.33 -12.12
CA SER A 82 5.81 3.08 -13.39
C SER A 82 6.21 4.55 -13.26
N GLY A 83 6.83 4.95 -12.15
CA GLY A 83 7.06 6.34 -11.78
C GLY A 83 8.08 7.07 -12.62
N ILE A 84 9.21 6.42 -12.89
CA ILE A 84 10.30 6.94 -13.73
C ILE A 84 9.94 6.75 -15.19
N LYS A 85 9.37 5.57 -15.53
CA LYS A 85 8.87 5.29 -16.88
C LYS A 85 7.91 6.38 -17.37
N LYS A 86 6.96 6.79 -16.52
CA LYS A 86 5.99 7.85 -16.85
C LYS A 86 6.64 9.22 -17.03
N ASP A 87 7.66 9.56 -16.24
CA ASP A 87 8.41 10.82 -16.43
C ASP A 87 9.13 10.85 -17.79
N ILE A 88 9.61 9.70 -18.26
CA ILE A 88 10.23 9.57 -19.58
C ILE A 88 9.18 9.69 -20.68
N GLU A 89 8.08 8.94 -20.59
CA GLU A 89 7.01 8.92 -21.61
C GLU A 89 6.26 10.26 -21.74
N THR A 90 6.17 11.02 -20.65
CA THR A 90 5.54 12.35 -20.63
C THR A 90 6.52 13.50 -20.86
N GLU A 91 7.80 13.18 -21.11
CA GLU A 91 8.91 14.12 -21.31
C GLU A 91 9.18 15.07 -20.12
N VAL A 92 8.44 14.93 -19.01
CA VAL A 92 8.67 15.67 -17.76
C VAL A 92 10.08 15.41 -17.21
N GLY A 93 10.65 14.23 -17.47
CA GLY A 93 12.03 13.90 -17.13
C GLY A 93 13.06 14.86 -17.70
N LEU A 94 12.82 15.46 -18.88
CA LEU A 94 13.71 16.47 -19.48
C LEU A 94 13.70 17.76 -18.68
N ILE A 95 12.52 18.19 -18.19
CA ILE A 95 12.38 19.36 -17.33
C ILE A 95 13.13 19.09 -16.02
N ILE A 96 12.91 17.94 -15.39
CA ILE A 96 13.58 17.56 -14.14
C ILE A 96 15.12 17.53 -14.32
N ALA A 97 15.61 17.02 -15.46
CA ALA A 97 17.05 16.94 -15.74
C ALA A 97 17.75 18.31 -15.86
N THR A 98 17.00 19.38 -16.14
CA THR A 98 17.52 20.76 -16.17
C THR A 98 17.51 21.45 -14.79
N THR A 99 16.97 20.79 -13.77
CA THR A 99 16.98 21.29 -12.38
C THR A 99 18.25 20.85 -11.63
N PRO A 100 18.68 21.54 -10.55
CA PRO A 100 19.88 21.18 -9.80
C PRO A 100 19.73 19.94 -8.91
N ILE A 101 18.79 19.04 -9.21
CA ILE A 101 18.54 17.83 -8.42
C ILE A 101 19.54 16.72 -8.79
N SER A 102 20.19 16.14 -7.77
CA SER A 102 21.01 14.94 -7.96
C SER A 102 20.14 13.71 -8.20
N ASN A 103 20.63 12.73 -8.97
CA ASN A 103 19.96 11.45 -9.22
C ASN A 103 19.45 10.77 -7.94
N PHE A 104 20.29 10.69 -6.89
CA PHE A 104 19.89 10.06 -5.63
C PHE A 104 18.68 10.73 -4.97
N LYS A 105 18.66 12.08 -4.93
CA LYS A 105 17.52 12.84 -4.38
C LYS A 105 16.26 12.65 -5.21
N TYR A 106 16.37 12.60 -6.54
CA TYR A 106 15.24 12.31 -7.41
C TYR A 106 14.66 10.91 -7.12
N LEU A 107 15.51 9.88 -7.03
CA LEU A 107 15.08 8.52 -6.72
C LEU A 107 14.45 8.42 -5.32
N LEU A 108 15.00 9.10 -4.32
CA LEU A 108 14.39 9.18 -2.99
C LEU A 108 13.02 9.87 -3.02
N CYS A 109 12.86 10.96 -3.77
CA CYS A 109 11.55 11.59 -3.93
C CYS A 109 10.54 10.63 -4.54
N LYS A 110 10.93 9.88 -5.59
CA LYS A 110 10.05 8.88 -6.21
C LYS A 110 9.71 7.73 -5.28
N GLN A 111 10.68 7.23 -4.52
CA GLN A 111 10.47 6.19 -3.51
C GLN A 111 9.50 6.68 -2.41
N LEU A 112 9.68 7.90 -1.91
CA LEU A 112 8.79 8.49 -0.91
C LEU A 112 7.37 8.69 -1.45
N SER A 113 7.22 9.15 -2.69
CA SER A 113 5.89 9.27 -3.32
C SER A 113 5.21 7.92 -3.46
N ASN A 114 5.92 6.89 -3.94
CA ASN A 114 5.41 5.51 -4.01
C ASN A 114 4.93 5.04 -2.63
N TYR A 115 5.77 5.26 -1.63
CA TYR A 115 5.50 4.86 -0.26
C TYR A 115 4.27 5.56 0.32
N LEU A 116 4.14 6.87 0.13
CA LEU A 116 2.98 7.65 0.57
C LEU A 116 1.68 7.20 -0.10
N VAL A 117 1.71 6.86 -1.40
CA VAL A 117 0.53 6.31 -2.10
C VAL A 117 0.07 5.01 -1.48
N LEU A 118 1.00 4.11 -1.17
CA LEU A 118 0.68 2.84 -0.51
C LEU A 118 0.16 3.06 0.91
N LEU A 119 0.78 3.97 1.68
CA LEU A 119 0.32 4.34 3.02
C LEU A 119 -1.08 4.94 3.03
N THR A 120 -1.48 5.66 1.99
CA THR A 120 -2.87 6.15 1.86
C THR A 120 -3.86 4.99 1.77
N ILE A 121 -3.54 3.94 1.01
CA ILE A 121 -4.40 2.75 0.94
C ILE A 121 -4.44 2.05 2.29
N VAL A 122 -3.29 1.89 2.95
CA VAL A 122 -3.19 1.33 4.30
C VAL A 122 -4.08 2.09 5.29
N ALA A 123 -4.00 3.42 5.31
CA ALA A 123 -4.81 4.25 6.19
C ALA A 123 -6.32 4.07 5.93
N ILE A 124 -6.73 4.00 4.66
CA ILE A 124 -8.13 3.77 4.29
C ILE A 124 -8.57 2.38 4.74
N THR A 125 -7.78 1.33 4.50
CA THR A 125 -8.13 -0.03 4.96
C THR A 125 -8.18 -0.16 6.48
N LEU A 126 -7.36 0.61 7.21
CA LEU A 126 -7.43 0.68 8.67
C LEU A 126 -8.78 1.28 9.10
N VAL A 127 -9.22 2.38 8.48
CA VAL A 127 -10.55 2.97 8.75
C VAL A 127 -11.67 1.98 8.42
N VAL A 128 -11.57 1.26 7.30
CA VAL A 128 -12.54 0.21 6.93
C VAL A 128 -12.56 -0.90 7.99
N SER A 129 -11.41 -1.36 8.47
CA SER A 129 -11.33 -2.41 9.49
C SER A 129 -11.99 -2.01 10.81
N ILE A 130 -11.82 -0.75 11.22
CA ILE A 130 -12.48 -0.18 12.40
C ILE A 130 -14.00 -0.11 12.16
N GLY A 131 -14.43 0.33 10.97
CA GLY A 131 -15.84 0.35 10.60
C GLY A 131 -16.48 -1.04 10.64
N VAL A 132 -15.78 -2.06 10.13
CA VAL A 132 -16.23 -3.47 10.18
C VAL A 132 -16.29 -3.98 11.62
N PHE A 133 -15.33 -3.60 12.47
CA PHE A 133 -15.36 -3.96 13.89
C PHE A 133 -16.61 -3.44 14.60
N PHE A 134 -17.03 -2.20 14.33
CA PHE A 134 -18.27 -1.67 14.89
C PHE A 134 -19.52 -2.28 14.27
N TYR A 135 -19.51 -2.53 12.97
CA TYR A 135 -20.66 -3.11 12.27
C TYR A 135 -20.93 -4.58 12.66
N ARG A 136 -19.87 -5.36 12.90
CA ARG A 136 -19.94 -6.80 13.22
C ARG A 136 -19.58 -7.11 14.67
N GLY A 137 -19.44 -6.08 15.49
CA GLY A 137 -18.97 -6.17 16.86
C GLY A 137 -19.93 -6.99 17.73
N THR A 138 -19.36 -7.86 18.55
CA THR A 138 -20.12 -8.75 19.46
C THR A 138 -20.13 -8.25 20.91
N GLY A 139 -19.92 -6.95 21.12
CA GLY A 139 -19.89 -6.31 22.45
C GLY A 139 -18.51 -6.24 23.12
N TYR A 140 -17.44 -6.62 22.43
CA TYR A 140 -16.07 -6.47 22.93
C TYR A 140 -15.62 -4.99 22.97
N PRO A 141 -14.78 -4.60 23.95
CA PRO A 141 -14.30 -3.22 24.05
C PRO A 141 -13.41 -2.87 22.86
N PHE A 142 -13.60 -1.67 22.32
CA PHE A 142 -12.74 -1.13 21.27
C PHE A 142 -11.41 -0.66 21.84
N ILE A 143 -10.32 -1.24 21.35
CA ILE A 143 -8.95 -0.86 21.73
C ILE A 143 -8.19 -0.44 20.46
N LEU A 144 -7.92 0.85 20.32
CA LEU A 144 -7.30 1.41 19.10
C LEU A 144 -5.89 0.88 18.83
N SER A 145 -5.09 0.62 19.87
CA SER A 145 -3.73 0.09 19.71
C SER A 145 -3.72 -1.27 19.02
N ASN A 146 -4.73 -2.10 19.25
CA ASN A 146 -4.87 -3.40 18.60
C ASN A 146 -5.06 -3.31 17.07
N PHE A 147 -5.52 -2.17 16.56
CA PHE A 147 -5.59 -1.88 15.13
C PHE A 147 -4.33 -1.17 14.63
N LEU A 148 -3.77 -0.23 15.37
CA LEU A 148 -2.60 0.53 14.92
C LEU A 148 -1.33 -0.32 14.86
N LEU A 149 -1.08 -1.16 15.88
CA LEU A 149 0.19 -1.89 16.00
C LEU A 149 0.41 -2.88 14.83
N PRO A 150 -0.57 -3.71 14.41
CA PRO A 150 -0.35 -4.62 13.28
C PRO A 150 -0.04 -3.87 11.98
N TYR A 151 -0.74 -2.77 11.71
CA TYR A 151 -0.50 -1.97 10.51
C TYR A 151 0.88 -1.31 10.55
N LEU A 152 1.30 -0.80 11.71
CA LEU A 152 2.59 -0.15 11.89
C LEU A 152 3.76 -1.15 11.82
N PHE A 153 3.62 -2.35 12.37
CA PHE A 153 4.72 -3.33 12.40
C PHE A 153 4.78 -4.21 11.16
N PHE A 154 3.67 -4.42 10.45
CA PHE A 154 3.66 -5.24 9.23
C PHE A 154 3.61 -4.37 7.97
N ALA A 155 2.57 -3.56 7.79
CA ALA A 155 2.34 -2.87 6.53
C ALA A 155 3.39 -1.77 6.26
N VAL A 156 3.66 -0.92 7.25
CA VAL A 156 4.58 0.22 7.12
C VAL A 156 6.00 -0.21 6.68
N PRO A 157 6.69 -1.17 7.33
CA PRO A 157 8.01 -1.59 6.88
C PRO A 157 7.98 -2.41 5.58
N ALA A 158 7.00 -3.30 5.40
CA ALA A 158 6.89 -4.09 4.18
C ALA A 158 6.75 -3.18 2.95
N LEU A 159 5.86 -2.19 3.01
CA LEU A 159 5.59 -1.30 1.88
C LEU A 159 6.73 -0.33 1.59
N PHE A 160 7.59 -0.05 2.59
CA PHE A 160 8.83 0.68 2.34
C PHE A 160 9.77 -0.12 1.44
N VAL A 161 9.88 -1.44 1.68
CA VAL A 161 10.64 -2.35 0.83
C VAL A 161 10.01 -2.44 -0.56
N VAL A 162 8.69 -2.60 -0.66
CA VAL A 162 7.98 -2.63 -1.96
C VAL A 162 8.24 -1.36 -2.77
N ALA A 163 8.07 -0.18 -2.16
CA ALA A 163 8.30 1.09 -2.82
C ALA A 163 9.75 1.24 -3.29
N SER A 164 10.71 0.73 -2.52
CA SER A 164 12.14 0.75 -2.87
C SER A 164 12.46 -0.22 -4.01
N LEU A 165 11.93 -1.45 -3.96
CA LEU A 165 12.11 -2.45 -5.01
C LEU A 165 11.52 -2.00 -6.34
N ALA A 166 10.39 -1.28 -6.34
CA ALA A 166 9.84 -0.68 -7.55
C ALA A 166 10.82 0.29 -8.21
N ILE A 167 11.44 1.19 -7.43
CA ILE A 167 12.42 2.14 -7.97
C ILE A 167 13.69 1.43 -8.47
N VAL A 168 14.19 0.44 -7.73
CA VAL A 168 15.34 -0.38 -8.15
C VAL A 168 15.00 -1.12 -9.45
N GLY A 169 13.82 -1.73 -9.54
CA GLY A 169 13.32 -2.41 -10.73
C GLY A 169 13.26 -1.48 -11.94
N GLU A 170 12.70 -0.29 -11.80
CA GLU A 170 12.63 0.69 -12.88
C GLU A 170 14.02 1.16 -13.35
N VAL A 171 14.96 1.38 -12.42
CA VAL A 171 16.31 1.86 -12.77
C VAL A 171 17.15 0.78 -13.47
N PHE A 172 17.20 -0.43 -12.92
CA PHE A 172 18.08 -1.49 -13.44
C PHE A 172 17.45 -2.33 -14.55
N LEU A 173 16.13 -2.49 -14.54
CA LEU A 173 15.40 -3.35 -15.45
C LEU A 173 14.36 -2.58 -16.28
N GLY A 174 14.44 -1.25 -16.35
CA GLY A 174 13.42 -0.39 -17.00
C GLY A 174 13.05 -0.75 -18.44
N LYS A 175 13.98 -1.34 -19.21
CA LYS A 175 13.72 -1.82 -20.59
C LYS A 175 13.03 -3.19 -20.65
N ARG A 176 12.96 -3.91 -19.53
CA ARG A 176 12.47 -5.29 -19.42
C ARG A 176 11.41 -5.41 -18.33
N ASN A 177 10.24 -4.82 -18.58
CA ASN A 177 9.12 -4.80 -17.62
C ASN A 177 8.73 -6.20 -17.12
N ILE A 178 8.78 -7.22 -17.99
CA ILE A 178 8.44 -8.61 -17.61
C ILE A 178 9.42 -9.15 -16.55
N LEU A 179 10.72 -8.85 -16.67
CA LEU A 179 11.71 -9.32 -15.69
C LEU A 179 11.52 -8.67 -14.33
N GLN A 180 11.06 -7.42 -14.27
CA GLN A 180 10.75 -6.77 -12.99
C GLN A 180 9.68 -7.55 -12.22
N PHE A 181 8.63 -8.00 -12.92
CA PHE A 181 7.57 -8.80 -12.30
C PHE A 181 8.08 -10.19 -11.88
N ILE A 182 8.88 -10.86 -12.72
CA ILE A 182 9.42 -12.19 -12.39
C ILE A 182 10.36 -12.14 -11.18
N VAL A 183 11.15 -11.08 -11.02
CA VAL A 183 12.05 -10.94 -9.87
C VAL A 183 11.30 -10.58 -8.59
N TYR A 184 10.15 -9.90 -8.72
CA TYR A 184 9.39 -9.41 -7.58
C TYR A 184 8.41 -10.44 -6.99
N PHE A 185 7.75 -11.22 -7.86
CA PHE A 185 6.74 -12.23 -7.48
C PHE A 185 7.34 -13.62 -7.28
#